data_AF-A0A0V8EGC6-F1
#
_entry.id   AF-A0A0V8EGC6-F1
#
_cell.length_a   1.000
_cell.length_b   1.000
_cell.length_c   1.000
_cell.angle_alpha   90.00
_cell.angle_beta   90.00
_cell.angle_gamma   90.00
#
_symmetry.space_group_name_H-M   'P 1'
#
loop_
_entity.id
_entity.type
_entity.pdbx_description
1 polymer ?
#
loop_
_entity_poly.entity_id
_entity_poly.type
_entity_poly.pdbx_seq_one_letter_code
_entity_poly.pdbx_strand_id
1 'polypeptide(L)' 'MMHGLQKDINEQTYYFSNNSGTMQYGWQIIDNINYYFQPSTGILINT' A
#
# COMPACT_ATOMS: atom_id res chain seq x y z
N MET A 1 -13.41 -0.71 -8.11
CA MET A 1 -12.88 -0.24 -6.81
C MET A 1 -11.39 -0.55 -6.79
N MET A 2 -10.55 0.35 -6.27
CA MET A 2 -9.11 0.10 -6.15
C MET A 2 -8.88 -0.85 -4.98
N HIS A 3 -8.25 -1.99 -5.25
CA HIS A 3 -7.88 -3.00 -4.27
C HIS A 3 -6.44 -3.44 -4.52
N GLY A 4 -5.76 -3.92 -3.49
CA GLY A 4 -4.41 -4.44 -3.60
C GLY A 4 -3.36 -3.35 -3.79
N LEU A 5 -2.21 -3.75 -4.32
CA LEU A 5 -1.10 -2.86 -4.66
C LEU A 5 -1.45 -2.09 -5.94
N GLN A 6 -1.32 -0.77 -5.88
CA GLN A 6 -1.63 0.14 -6.99
C GLN A 6 -0.48 1.11 -7.19
N LYS A 7 -0.17 1.44 -8.44
CA LYS A 7 0.83 2.46 -8.80
C LYS A 7 0.16 3.72 -9.33
N ASP A 8 0.68 4.88 -8.95
CA ASP A 8 0.30 6.15 -9.54
C ASP A 8 1.10 6.45 -10.83
N ILE A 9 0.85 7.63 -11.41
CA ILE A 9 1.57 8.12 -12.61
C ILE A 9 3.06 8.38 -12.38
N ASN A 10 3.49 8.49 -11.12
CA ASN A 10 4.88 8.72 -10.72
C ASN A 10 5.56 7.42 -10.26
N GLU A 11 4.96 6.27 -10.56
CA GLU A 11 5.41 4.93 -10.16
C GLU A 11 5.46 4.66 -8.64
N GLN A 12 4.82 5.50 -7.85
CA GLN A 12 4.70 5.31 -6.41
C GLN A 12 3.65 4.25 -6.12
N THR A 13 3.98 3.30 -5.24
CA THR A 13 3.11 2.17 -4.90
C THR A 13 2.33 2.44 -3.62
N TYR A 14 1.04 2.14 -3.61
CA TYR A 14 0.11 2.28 -2.49
C TYR A 14 -0.64 0.97 -2.27
N TYR A 15 -1.16 0.75 -1.07
CA TYR A 15 -1.98 -0.42 -0.76
C TYR A 15 -3.40 -0.03 -0.36
N PHE A 16 -4.37 -0.63 -1.03
CA PHE A 16 -5.78 -0.50 -0.74
C PHE A 16 -6.33 -1.83 -0.24
N SER A 17 -7.02 -1.80 0.89
CA SER A 17 -7.64 -2.99 1.49
C SER A 17 -8.51 -3.74 0.48
N ASN A 18 -8.28 -5.04 0.35
CA ASN A 18 -9.09 -5.89 -0.52
C ASN A 18 -10.56 -5.98 -0.07
N ASN A 19 -10.82 -5.77 1.23
CA ASN A 19 -12.16 -5.89 1.79
C ASN A 19 -12.96 -4.58 1.69
N SER A 20 -12.30 -3.43 1.87
CA SER A 20 -12.97 -2.12 2.03
C SER A 20 -12.56 -1.09 0.98
N GLY A 21 -11.51 -1.33 0.19
CA GLY A 21 -10.95 -0.36 -0.75
C GLY A 21 -10.30 0.86 -0.07
N THR A 22 -10.11 0.83 1.26
CA THR A 22 -9.49 1.94 2.02
C THR A 22 -7.98 1.86 1.93
N MET A 23 -7.31 3.00 1.71
CA MET A 23 -5.85 3.07 1.72
C MET A 23 -5.30 2.69 3.09
N GLN A 24 -4.26 1.85 3.10
CA GLN A 24 -3.60 1.37 4.30
C GLN A 24 -2.26 2.09 4.51
N TYR A 25 -1.82 2.12 5.76
CA TYR A 25 -0.61 2.80 6.20
C TYR A 25 0.16 1.91 7.20
N GLY A 26 1.42 2.24 7.43
CA GLY A 26 2.29 1.49 8.32
C GLY A 26 2.65 0.10 7.80
N TRP A 27 2.98 -0.80 8.72
CA TRP A 27 3.35 -2.18 8.41
C TRP A 27 2.15 -2.99 7.95
N GLN A 28 2.28 -3.65 6.81
CA GLN A 28 1.27 -4.53 6.23
C GLN A 28 1.93 -5.84 5.79
N ILE A 29 1.27 -6.96 6.09
CA ILE A 29 1.68 -8.27 5.60
C ILE A 29 0.81 -8.58 4.39
N ILE A 30 1.42 -8.66 3.21
CA ILE A 30 0.76 -8.96 1.95
C ILE A 30 1.47 -10.17 1.37
N ASP A 31 0.74 -11.28 1.15
CA ASP A 31 1.30 -12.55 0.67
C ASP A 31 2.55 -13.00 1.43
N ASN A 32 2.48 -12.94 2.77
CA ASN A 32 3.59 -13.28 3.69
C ASN A 32 4.83 -12.38 3.59
N ILE A 33 4.77 -11.28 2.84
CA ILE A 33 5.84 -10.28 2.73
C ILE A 33 5.46 -9.05 3.56
N ASN A 34 6.42 -8.55 4.33
CA ASN A 34 6.25 -7.30 5.10
C ASN A 34 6.53 -6.11 4.19
N TYR A 35 5.55 -5.22 4.09
CA TYR A 35 5.64 -3.94 3.40
C TYR A 35 5.40 -2.80 4.38
N TYR A 36 6.14 -1.71 4.24
CA TYR A 36 5.93 -0.51 5.05
C TYR A 36 5.42 0.63 4.18
N PHE A 37 4.19 1.07 4.46
CA PHE A 37 3.57 2.23 3.82
C PHE A 37 3.75 3.45 4.72
N GLN A 38 4.40 4.50 4.21
CA GLN A 38 4.72 5.68 5.00
C GLN A 38 3.46 6.32 5.61
N PRO A 39 3.35 6.50 6.94
CA PRO A 39 2.12 6.97 7.59
C PRO A 39 1.60 8.33 7.12
N SER A 40 2.48 9.21 6.64
CA SER A 40 2.11 10.54 6.17
C SER A 40 1.63 10.59 4.72
N THR A 41 2.04 9.64 3.87
CA THR A 41 1.80 9.69 2.43
C THR A 41 1.12 8.44 1.87
N GLY A 42 1.22 7.30 2.55
CA GLY A 42 0.75 5.99 2.06
C GLY A 42 1.67 5.34 1.03
N ILE A 43 2.82 5.94 0.74
CA ILE A 43 3.79 5.43 -0.25
C ILE A 43 4.51 4.23 0.35
N LEU A 44 4.62 3.16 -0.43
CA LEU A 44 5.48 2.02 -0.12
C LEU A 44 6.95 2.46 -0.06
N ILE A 45 7.58 2.27 1.08
CA ILE A 45 9.02 2.40 1.26
C ILE A 45 9.62 1.02 1.04
N ASN A 46 10.32 0.82 -0.08
CA ASN A 46 11.19 -0.35 -0.22
C ASN A 46 12.41 -0.14 0.68
N THR A 47 12.54 -0.99 1.70
CA THR A 47 13.79 -1.16 2.46
C THR A 47 14.76 -2.06 1.73
#